data_AF-A0A836LDI5-F1
#
_entry.id   AF-A0A836LDI5-F1
#
_cell.length_a   1.000
_cell.length_b   1.000
_cell.length_c   1.000
_cell.angle_alpha   90.00
_cell.angle_beta   90.00
_cell.angle_gamma   90.00
#
_symmetry.space_group_name_H-M   'P 1'
#
loop_
_entity.id
_entity.type
_entity.pdbx_description
1 polymer ?
#
loop_
_entity_poly.entity_id
_entity_poly.type
_entity_poly.pdbx_seq_one_letter_code
_entity_poly.pdbx_strand_id
1 'polypeptide(L)'
;MTTADEICGLYSLSHCDGKVAQKNVNLTIHRNGEALTAHVTAATDLRGAVVYKDRHIVGSFSLTDENASLAEESLEKTLCEGFGDGFDVTIEGDKVLLKNMQTNFVFLRSSKLSDMNGEHAIIAINDQPPIHEMVMSFIPDGNGGSFFIVNITNSLRGNCQIEAGLLRGEVATSHTEAENSLVDVERLIAEGFQEGFHIRTNEPGILLQSSKVSIQLCRILRPCDLEGEYVLKSFNDQIISSRNQAVVVFKSNEGNEIDIGITVANRIRGTATLNQNVLSSEEPLMSTCMEGTEEESHLESAFNVGFQYGLEAISYGNEITLKNQDGKFVLLRAAAVDAKNGEPTYKGTYSSKCFKAEGNGLLFRIVNEHEKRWAFYNDTTDYRMHVRATFGARSKIETLEKASMSQDDEGRYVVEVTVEPQTTEMFIQGEVNGFKLQYGAQPV
;
A
#
# COMPACT_ATOMS: atom_id res chain seq x y z
N MET A 1 5.91 11.49 11.90
CA MET A 1 4.90 11.27 12.95
C MET A 1 3.62 10.90 12.23
N THR A 2 2.92 9.86 12.70
CA THR A 2 1.69 9.40 12.06
C THR A 2 0.62 10.49 12.17
N THR A 3 0.05 10.93 11.05
CA THR A 3 -0.99 11.98 11.05
C THR A 3 -2.38 11.39 11.16
N ALA A 4 -3.38 12.21 11.50
CA ALA A 4 -4.79 11.80 11.48
C ALA A 4 -5.24 11.30 10.09
N ASP A 5 -4.69 11.90 9.02
CA ASP A 5 -5.05 11.52 7.65
C ASP A 5 -4.48 10.14 7.29
N GLU A 6 -3.35 9.75 7.88
CA GLU A 6 -2.77 8.42 7.67
C GLU A 6 -3.65 7.29 8.20
N ILE A 7 -4.47 7.52 9.23
CA ILE A 7 -5.40 6.51 9.77
C ILE A 7 -6.78 6.57 9.11
N CYS A 8 -7.07 7.56 8.26
CA CYS A 8 -8.33 7.64 7.54
C CYS A 8 -8.39 6.59 6.42
N GLY A 9 -9.56 5.99 6.24
CA GLY A 9 -9.79 4.95 5.24
C GLY A 9 -10.86 3.94 5.66
N LEU A 10 -11.10 3.01 4.75
CA LEU A 10 -11.93 1.83 4.98
C LEU A 10 -11.02 0.64 5.30
N TYR A 11 -11.42 -0.11 6.31
CA TYR A 11 -10.69 -1.25 6.82
C TYR A 11 -11.60 -2.44 7.01
N SER A 12 -11.08 -3.64 6.79
CA SER A 12 -11.74 -4.91 7.13
C SER A 12 -10.97 -5.60 8.25
N LEU A 13 -11.69 -6.06 9.27
CA LEU A 13 -11.11 -6.76 10.41
C LEU A 13 -10.54 -8.11 9.95
N SER A 14 -9.24 -8.31 10.16
CA SER A 14 -8.57 -9.58 9.86
C SER A 14 -8.37 -10.45 11.10
N HIS A 15 -8.01 -9.84 12.24
CA HIS A 15 -7.73 -10.56 13.47
C HIS A 15 -8.25 -9.81 14.70
N CYS A 16 -8.74 -10.56 15.67
CA CYS A 16 -9.07 -10.12 17.03
C CYS A 16 -8.34 -11.03 18.01
N ASP A 17 -7.52 -10.47 18.88
CA ASP A 17 -6.71 -11.21 19.86
C ASP A 17 -5.88 -12.34 19.23
N GLY A 18 -5.28 -12.02 18.08
CA GLY A 18 -4.48 -12.93 17.26
C GLY A 18 -5.28 -14.09 16.63
N LYS A 19 -6.61 -14.15 16.76
CA LYS A 19 -7.47 -15.11 16.06
C LYS A 19 -8.02 -14.46 14.80
N VAL A 20 -8.06 -15.21 13.70
CA VAL A 20 -8.67 -14.76 12.45
C VAL A 20 -10.14 -14.43 12.71
N ALA A 21 -10.59 -13.24 12.29
CA ALA A 21 -11.97 -12.83 12.42
C ALA A 21 -12.85 -13.71 11.53
N GLN A 22 -13.92 -14.29 12.10
CA GLN A 22 -14.85 -15.14 11.36
C GLN A 22 -15.94 -14.35 10.63
N LYS A 23 -16.07 -13.05 10.92
CA LYS A 23 -17.12 -12.17 10.41
C LYS A 23 -16.50 -10.96 9.73
N ASN A 24 -17.20 -10.48 8.70
CA ASN A 24 -16.84 -9.25 8.00
C ASN A 24 -17.23 -8.06 8.87
N VAL A 25 -16.26 -7.51 9.60
CA VAL A 25 -16.41 -6.24 10.31
C VAL A 25 -15.60 -5.20 9.56
N ASN A 26 -16.26 -4.10 9.18
CA ASN A 26 -15.59 -2.98 8.53
C ASN A 26 -15.49 -1.80 9.47
N LEU A 27 -14.33 -1.14 9.49
CA LEU A 27 -14.10 0.11 10.21
C LEU A 27 -13.83 1.18 9.16
N THR A 28 -14.58 2.28 9.18
CA THR A 28 -14.29 3.49 8.41
C THR A 28 -13.86 4.57 9.39
N ILE A 29 -12.67 5.13 9.22
CA ILE A 29 -12.25 6.34 9.91
C ILE A 29 -12.21 7.45 8.88
N HIS A 30 -12.92 8.55 9.12
CA HIS A 30 -12.84 9.73 8.27
C HIS A 30 -12.66 10.98 9.13
N ARG A 31 -12.16 12.02 8.48
CA ARG A 31 -11.90 13.32 9.07
C ARG A 31 -12.83 14.33 8.42
N ASN A 32 -13.38 15.22 9.23
CA ASN A 32 -14.15 16.37 8.79
C ASN A 32 -13.59 17.61 9.52
N GLY A 33 -12.66 18.30 8.87
CA GLY A 33 -11.91 19.40 9.48
C GLY A 33 -11.01 18.91 10.62
N GLU A 34 -11.26 19.34 11.86
CA GLU A 34 -10.50 18.87 13.03
C GLU A 34 -11.11 17.62 13.69
N ALA A 35 -12.37 17.30 13.37
CA ALA A 35 -13.06 16.17 13.97
C ALA A 35 -12.74 14.87 13.22
N LEU A 36 -12.51 13.78 13.96
CA LEU A 36 -12.49 12.43 13.41
C LEU A 36 -13.74 11.68 13.84
N THR A 37 -14.24 10.86 12.93
CA THR A 37 -15.42 10.03 13.11
C THR A 37 -15.09 8.61 12.69
N ALA A 38 -15.43 7.66 13.54
CA ALA A 38 -15.32 6.25 13.25
C ALA A 38 -16.73 5.69 13.02
N HIS A 39 -16.84 4.84 12.01
CA HIS A 39 -18.04 4.06 11.71
C HIS A 39 -17.65 2.60 11.58
N VAL A 40 -18.13 1.75 12.49
CA VAL A 40 -17.96 0.30 12.39
C VAL A 40 -19.26 -0.27 11.85
N THR A 41 -19.15 -1.02 10.75
CA THR A 41 -20.25 -1.82 10.22
C THR A 41 -19.96 -3.29 10.54
N ALA A 42 -20.71 -3.84 11.49
CA ALA A 42 -20.67 -5.23 11.90
C ALA A 42 -22.07 -5.85 11.71
N ALA A 43 -22.73 -6.32 12.78
CA ALA A 43 -24.15 -6.65 12.72
C ALA A 43 -25.01 -5.42 12.98
N THR A 44 -24.52 -4.54 13.85
CA THR A 44 -25.03 -3.18 14.03
C THR A 44 -24.03 -2.18 13.46
N ASP A 45 -24.55 -1.00 13.12
CA ASP A 45 -23.73 0.15 12.77
C ASP A 45 -23.37 0.91 14.06
N LEU A 46 -22.08 1.02 14.36
CA LEU A 46 -21.55 1.79 15.48
C LEU A 46 -20.94 3.08 14.97
N ARG A 47 -21.46 4.23 15.40
CA ARG A 47 -20.94 5.55 14.98
C ARG A 47 -20.48 6.36 16.17
N GLY A 48 -19.35 7.03 16.04
CA GLY A 48 -18.73 7.73 17.16
C GLY A 48 -17.73 8.78 16.72
N ALA A 49 -17.66 9.86 17.51
CA ALA A 49 -16.53 10.78 17.43
C ALA A 49 -15.30 10.13 18.06
N VAL A 50 -14.16 10.27 17.41
CA VAL A 50 -12.87 9.78 17.90
C VAL A 50 -11.85 10.92 17.90
N VAL A 51 -10.85 10.81 18.76
CA VAL A 51 -9.71 11.72 18.85
C VAL A 51 -8.46 10.90 18.62
N TYR A 52 -7.61 11.35 17.71
CA TYR A 52 -6.31 10.74 17.44
C TYR A 52 -5.20 11.69 17.81
N LYS A 53 -4.36 11.30 18.77
CA LYS A 53 -3.21 12.10 19.21
C LYS A 53 -2.08 11.21 19.67
N ASP A 54 -0.85 11.53 19.28
CA ASP A 54 0.36 10.84 19.73
C ASP A 54 0.33 9.32 19.50
N ARG A 55 -0.27 8.89 18.38
CA ARG A 55 -0.53 7.49 18.02
C ARG A 55 -1.50 6.75 18.94
N HIS A 56 -2.35 7.49 19.64
CA HIS A 56 -3.39 6.96 20.48
C HIS A 56 -4.75 7.42 19.93
N ILE A 57 -5.68 6.48 19.73
CA ILE A 57 -7.06 6.76 19.28
C ILE A 57 -8.04 6.42 20.39
N VAL A 58 -8.91 7.36 20.74
CA VAL A 58 -9.94 7.19 21.79
C VAL A 58 -11.25 7.79 21.32
N GLY A 59 -12.38 7.22 21.70
CA GLY A 59 -13.69 7.75 21.36
C GLY A 59 -14.84 6.95 21.93
N SER A 60 -16.06 7.36 21.59
CA SER A 60 -17.28 6.73 22.08
C SER A 60 -18.20 6.42 20.91
N PHE A 61 -18.68 5.18 20.84
CA PHE A 61 -19.68 4.78 19.87
C PHE A 61 -21.09 4.80 20.46
N SER A 62 -22.05 5.16 19.61
CA SER A 62 -23.47 4.91 19.83
C SER A 62 -23.94 3.81 18.88
N LEU A 63 -24.66 2.83 19.43
CA LEU A 63 -25.42 1.84 18.66
C LEU A 63 -26.58 2.53 17.95
N THR A 64 -26.76 2.26 16.66
CA THR A 64 -27.89 2.79 15.90
C THR A 64 -29.09 1.83 15.83
N ASP A 65 -28.93 0.55 16.19
CA ASP A 65 -29.98 -0.47 16.10
C ASP A 65 -29.86 -1.54 17.22
N GLU A 66 -30.98 -2.04 17.76
CA GLU A 66 -31.04 -2.92 18.95
C GLU A 66 -31.12 -4.44 18.63
N ASN A 67 -31.03 -4.85 17.36
CA ASN A 67 -31.33 -6.22 16.93
C ASN A 67 -30.11 -7.11 16.59
N ALA A 68 -29.03 -7.08 17.38
CA ALA A 68 -27.84 -7.91 17.17
C ALA A 68 -27.96 -9.35 17.70
N SER A 69 -27.19 -10.31 17.17
CA SER A 69 -27.06 -11.64 17.79
C SER A 69 -26.03 -11.65 18.93
N LEU A 70 -26.16 -12.58 19.90
CA LEU A 70 -25.28 -12.67 21.09
C LEU A 70 -23.76 -12.74 20.80
N ALA A 71 -23.35 -13.33 19.67
CA ALA A 71 -21.94 -13.41 19.30
C ALA A 71 -21.42 -12.10 18.67
N GLU A 72 -22.30 -11.33 18.03
CA GLU A 72 -21.99 -10.00 17.47
C GLU A 72 -21.91 -8.96 18.60
N GLU A 73 -22.80 -9.07 19.58
CA GLU A 73 -22.75 -8.25 20.80
C GLU A 73 -21.38 -8.33 21.48
N SER A 74 -20.74 -9.51 21.52
CA SER A 74 -19.43 -9.64 22.17
C SER A 74 -18.31 -8.91 21.44
N LEU A 75 -18.30 -8.89 20.10
CA LEU A 75 -17.25 -8.20 19.33
C LEU A 75 -17.51 -6.68 19.30
N GLU A 76 -18.75 -6.27 19.08
CA GLU A 76 -19.18 -4.87 19.10
C GLU A 76 -18.94 -4.25 20.47
N LYS A 77 -19.27 -4.97 21.55
CA LYS A 77 -18.95 -4.55 22.92
C LYS A 77 -17.45 -4.39 23.14
N THR A 78 -16.65 -5.36 22.69
CA THR A 78 -15.18 -5.28 22.78
C THR A 78 -14.62 -4.06 22.02
N LEU A 79 -15.18 -3.73 20.85
CA LEU A 79 -14.81 -2.53 20.10
C LEU A 79 -15.24 -1.25 20.82
N CYS A 80 -16.47 -1.19 21.33
CA CYS A 80 -16.96 -0.05 22.11
C CYS A 80 -16.13 0.21 23.36
N GLU A 81 -15.89 -0.82 24.17
CA GLU A 81 -15.04 -0.74 25.36
C GLU A 81 -13.61 -0.35 24.98
N GLY A 82 -13.06 -0.96 23.94
CA GLY A 82 -11.71 -0.68 23.48
C GLY A 82 -11.49 0.75 23.00
N PHE A 83 -12.42 1.32 22.21
CA PHE A 83 -12.33 2.73 21.81
C PHE A 83 -12.58 3.68 22.99
N GLY A 84 -13.42 3.29 23.95
CA GLY A 84 -13.63 4.05 25.19
C GLY A 84 -12.38 4.11 26.06
N ASP A 85 -11.67 3.00 26.20
CA ASP A 85 -10.39 2.90 26.91
C ASP A 85 -9.23 3.54 26.13
N GLY A 86 -9.35 3.56 24.80
CA GLY A 86 -8.35 4.02 23.87
C GLY A 86 -7.41 2.91 23.37
N PHE A 87 -6.87 3.09 22.17
CA PHE A 87 -5.96 2.18 21.50
C PHE A 87 -4.67 2.88 21.08
N ASP A 88 -3.54 2.22 21.31
CA ASP A 88 -2.31 2.53 20.59
C ASP A 88 -2.44 2.05 19.14
N VAL A 89 -2.18 2.96 18.22
CA VAL A 89 -2.29 2.75 16.78
C VAL A 89 -0.90 2.55 16.20
N THR A 90 -0.72 1.41 15.52
CA THR A 90 0.47 1.15 14.71
C THR A 90 0.04 0.86 13.28
N ILE A 91 0.57 1.62 12.33
CA ILE A 91 0.37 1.38 10.90
C ILE A 91 1.60 0.63 10.37
N GLU A 92 1.38 -0.53 9.77
CA GLU A 92 2.41 -1.33 9.10
C GLU A 92 1.90 -1.71 7.70
N GLY A 93 2.36 -0.98 6.67
CA GLY A 93 1.83 -1.14 5.30
C GLY A 93 0.33 -0.82 5.25
N ASP A 94 -0.46 -1.76 4.73
CA ASP A 94 -1.92 -1.66 4.69
C ASP A 94 -2.60 -2.14 5.98
N LYS A 95 -1.83 -2.45 7.03
CA LYS A 95 -2.37 -2.93 8.31
C LYS A 95 -2.46 -1.80 9.31
N VAL A 96 -3.59 -1.72 9.99
CA VAL A 96 -3.76 -0.91 11.20
C VAL A 96 -3.93 -1.86 12.37
N LEU A 97 -2.95 -1.84 13.27
CA LEU A 97 -2.99 -2.51 14.56
C LEU A 97 -3.52 -1.53 15.59
N LEU A 98 -4.65 -1.86 16.19
CA LEU A 98 -5.20 -1.18 17.36
C LEU A 98 -4.96 -2.07 18.57
N LYS A 99 -4.23 -1.58 19.58
CA LYS A 99 -3.87 -2.39 20.75
C LYS A 99 -4.01 -1.60 22.05
N ASN A 100 -4.63 -2.21 23.05
CA ASN A 100 -4.63 -1.69 24.42
C ASN A 100 -4.27 -2.82 25.41
N MET A 101 -4.56 -2.64 26.71
CA MET A 101 -4.22 -3.63 27.73
C MET A 101 -5.10 -4.89 27.67
N GLN A 102 -6.30 -4.76 27.13
CA GLN A 102 -7.33 -5.79 27.15
C GLN A 102 -7.41 -6.54 25.82
N THR A 103 -7.25 -5.83 24.70
CA THR A 103 -7.60 -6.34 23.37
C THR A 103 -6.61 -5.88 22.30
N ASN A 104 -6.53 -6.65 21.22
CA ASN A 104 -5.85 -6.24 19.99
C ASN A 104 -6.69 -6.55 18.74
N PHE A 105 -6.71 -5.59 17.82
CA PHE A 105 -7.36 -5.72 16.53
C PHE A 105 -6.36 -5.46 15.40
N VAL A 106 -6.39 -6.30 14.38
CA VAL A 106 -5.65 -6.10 13.14
C VAL A 106 -6.65 -5.87 12.02
N PHE A 107 -6.64 -4.66 11.50
CA PHE A 107 -7.47 -4.21 10.39
C PHE A 107 -6.63 -4.14 9.11
N LEU A 108 -7.17 -4.64 7.99
CA LEU A 108 -6.57 -4.51 6.66
C LEU A 108 -7.28 -3.37 5.94
N ARG A 109 -6.52 -2.38 5.49
CA ARG A 109 -7.04 -1.25 4.72
C ARG A 109 -7.46 -1.74 3.35
N SER A 110 -8.71 -1.52 2.98
CA SER A 110 -9.22 -1.82 1.64
C SER A 110 -9.12 -0.63 0.70
N SER A 111 -9.27 0.58 1.24
CA SER A 111 -9.16 1.83 0.46
C SER A 111 -8.87 3.03 1.36
N LYS A 112 -8.09 3.99 0.86
CA LYS A 112 -8.00 5.35 1.40
C LYS A 112 -8.30 6.34 0.28
N LEU A 113 -8.91 7.47 0.63
CA LEU A 113 -9.24 8.48 -0.38
C LEU A 113 -8.00 8.97 -1.12
N SER A 114 -6.84 8.99 -0.44
CA SER A 114 -5.57 9.33 -1.07
C SER A 114 -5.12 8.36 -2.17
N ASP A 115 -5.65 7.13 -2.23
CA ASP A 115 -5.39 6.20 -3.35
C ASP A 115 -5.98 6.71 -4.65
N MET A 116 -7.03 7.52 -4.54
CA MET A 116 -7.70 8.13 -5.69
C MET A 116 -7.06 9.45 -6.10
N ASN A 117 -6.16 10.03 -5.30
CA ASN A 117 -5.57 11.33 -5.61
C ASN A 117 -4.78 11.30 -6.94
N GLY A 118 -4.89 12.38 -7.70
CA GLY A 118 -4.30 12.51 -9.01
C GLY A 118 -5.34 12.54 -10.12
N GLU A 119 -4.86 12.45 -11.35
CA GLU A 119 -5.66 12.50 -12.57
C GLU A 119 -5.88 11.08 -13.09
N HIS A 120 -7.08 10.78 -13.57
CA HIS A 120 -7.48 9.46 -14.04
C HIS A 120 -8.21 9.55 -15.36
N ALA A 121 -7.83 8.74 -16.33
CA ALA A 121 -8.64 8.52 -17.51
C ALA A 121 -9.86 7.67 -17.11
N ILE A 122 -11.06 8.08 -17.52
CA ILE A 122 -12.23 7.21 -17.47
C ILE A 122 -12.13 6.28 -18.67
N ILE A 123 -11.90 4.99 -18.45
CA ILE A 123 -11.69 4.03 -19.53
C ILE A 123 -12.93 3.18 -19.81
N ALA A 124 -13.88 3.12 -18.88
CA ALA A 124 -15.19 2.53 -19.11
C ALA A 124 -16.27 3.13 -18.19
N ILE A 125 -17.50 3.20 -18.71
CA ILE A 125 -18.71 3.51 -17.95
C ILE A 125 -19.73 2.42 -18.26
N ASN A 126 -20.20 1.71 -17.22
CA ASN A 126 -21.06 0.53 -17.37
C ASN A 126 -20.49 -0.48 -18.37
N ASP A 127 -19.19 -0.76 -18.23
CA ASP A 127 -18.42 -1.69 -19.06
C ASP A 127 -18.33 -1.31 -20.55
N GLN A 128 -18.69 -0.08 -20.91
CA GLN A 128 -18.54 0.46 -22.26
C GLN A 128 -17.44 1.53 -22.29
N PRO A 129 -16.54 1.53 -23.28
CA PRO A 129 -15.54 2.58 -23.42
C PRO A 129 -16.23 3.93 -23.70
N PRO A 130 -15.68 5.05 -23.19
CA PRO A 130 -16.27 6.36 -23.45
C PRO A 130 -16.13 6.73 -24.94
N ILE A 131 -17.08 7.53 -25.44
CA ILE A 131 -17.08 8.01 -26.84
C ILE A 131 -15.96 9.02 -27.08
N HIS A 132 -15.58 9.76 -26.04
CA HIS A 132 -14.54 10.78 -26.05
C HIS A 132 -13.56 10.51 -24.90
N GLU A 133 -12.36 11.09 -24.98
CA GLU A 133 -11.45 11.11 -23.85
C GLU A 133 -12.11 11.86 -22.69
N MET A 134 -12.16 11.21 -21.53
CA MET A 134 -12.76 11.76 -20.32
C MET A 134 -11.79 11.56 -19.18
N VAL A 135 -11.69 12.59 -18.34
CA VAL A 135 -10.72 12.58 -17.24
C VAL A 135 -11.41 12.95 -15.94
N MET A 136 -11.06 12.24 -14.87
CA MET A 136 -11.48 12.50 -13.51
C MET A 136 -10.27 12.77 -12.64
N SER A 137 -10.20 13.94 -12.02
CA SER A 137 -9.15 14.33 -11.08
C SER A 137 -9.67 14.34 -9.65
N PHE A 138 -8.88 13.83 -8.71
CA PHE A 138 -9.12 13.98 -7.27
C PHE A 138 -7.96 14.73 -6.63
N ILE A 139 -8.28 15.82 -5.94
CA ILE A 139 -7.33 16.73 -5.31
C ILE A 139 -7.65 16.74 -3.82
N PRO A 140 -6.71 16.37 -2.93
CA PRO A 140 -6.98 16.38 -1.49
C PRO A 140 -7.34 17.80 -1.01
N ASP A 141 -8.38 17.91 -0.19
CA ASP A 141 -8.89 19.19 0.30
C ASP A 141 -8.21 19.67 1.60
N GLY A 142 -7.35 18.83 2.19
CA GLY A 142 -6.65 19.07 3.45
C GLY A 142 -7.48 18.78 4.72
N ASN A 143 -8.74 18.39 4.56
CA ASN A 143 -9.71 18.15 5.64
C ASN A 143 -10.17 16.68 5.72
N GLY A 144 -9.49 15.78 5.03
CA GLY A 144 -9.84 14.35 4.94
C GLY A 144 -10.76 13.99 3.79
N GLY A 145 -11.22 14.99 3.03
CA GLY A 145 -11.94 14.83 1.78
C GLY A 145 -11.06 15.06 0.55
N SER A 146 -11.71 15.09 -0.60
CA SER A 146 -11.10 15.45 -1.88
C SER A 146 -12.05 16.32 -2.67
N PHE A 147 -11.50 17.34 -3.32
CA PHE A 147 -12.17 18.02 -4.41
C PHE A 147 -12.00 17.19 -5.68
N PHE A 148 -13.09 16.87 -6.37
CA PHE A 148 -13.03 16.15 -7.63
C PHE A 148 -13.45 17.04 -8.80
N ILE A 149 -12.89 16.76 -9.97
CA ILE A 149 -13.23 17.40 -11.25
C ILE A 149 -13.39 16.29 -12.28
N VAL A 150 -14.50 16.28 -13.00
CA VAL A 150 -14.72 15.39 -14.15
C VAL A 150 -14.84 16.23 -15.39
N ASN A 151 -13.92 16.04 -16.32
CA ASN A 151 -13.90 16.72 -17.61
C ASN A 151 -14.55 15.80 -18.65
N ILE A 152 -15.77 16.15 -19.05
CA ILE A 152 -16.57 15.46 -20.06
C ILE A 152 -16.90 16.48 -21.15
N THR A 153 -18.15 16.91 -21.28
CA THR A 153 -18.55 18.10 -22.06
C THR A 153 -18.60 19.30 -21.16
N ASN A 154 -19.35 19.17 -20.06
CA ASN A 154 -19.29 20.10 -18.94
C ASN A 154 -18.26 19.61 -17.93
N SER A 155 -17.73 20.55 -17.16
CA SER A 155 -16.93 20.22 -15.99
C SER A 155 -17.87 19.95 -14.82
N LEU A 156 -17.92 18.69 -14.37
CA LEU A 156 -18.51 18.35 -13.08
C LEU A 156 -17.48 18.57 -12.00
N ARG A 157 -17.86 19.22 -10.89
CA ARG A 157 -16.93 19.49 -9.80
C ARG A 157 -17.64 19.46 -8.46
N GLY A 158 -16.92 19.06 -7.42
CA GLY A 158 -17.52 18.88 -6.11
C GLY A 158 -16.52 18.47 -5.05
N ASN A 159 -16.99 18.46 -3.80
CA ASN A 159 -16.25 17.83 -2.71
C ASN A 159 -16.80 16.42 -2.50
N CYS A 160 -15.91 15.47 -2.26
CA CYS A 160 -16.25 14.10 -1.94
C CYS A 160 -15.44 13.58 -0.75
N GLN A 161 -16.01 12.60 -0.05
CA GLN A 161 -15.41 11.95 1.11
C GLN A 161 -15.87 10.48 1.18
N ILE A 162 -15.14 9.65 1.93
CA ILE A 162 -15.57 8.28 2.22
C ILE A 162 -16.45 8.31 3.48
N GLU A 163 -17.74 8.12 3.30
CA GLU A 163 -18.73 8.05 4.37
C GLU A 163 -19.37 6.66 4.39
N ALA A 164 -19.26 5.96 5.52
CA ALA A 164 -19.75 4.58 5.66
C ALA A 164 -19.26 3.62 4.55
N GLY A 165 -17.98 3.72 4.21
CA GLY A 165 -17.36 2.90 3.16
C GLY A 165 -17.78 3.25 1.72
N LEU A 166 -18.53 4.35 1.53
CA LEU A 166 -18.97 4.83 0.22
C LEU A 166 -18.36 6.20 -0.08
N LEU A 167 -17.84 6.39 -1.29
CA LEU A 167 -17.43 7.68 -1.80
C LEU A 167 -18.67 8.50 -2.16
N ARG A 168 -18.95 9.54 -1.37
CA ARG A 168 -20.11 10.42 -1.55
C ARG A 168 -19.65 11.86 -1.72
N GLY A 169 -20.44 12.68 -2.42
CA GLY A 169 -20.12 14.09 -2.62
C GLY A 169 -21.25 14.88 -3.24
N GLU A 170 -21.21 16.20 -3.05
CA GLU A 170 -22.08 17.13 -3.76
C GLU A 170 -21.47 17.47 -5.11
N VAL A 171 -22.28 17.46 -6.18
CA VAL A 171 -21.81 17.69 -7.56
C VAL A 171 -22.44 18.96 -8.11
N ALA A 172 -21.61 19.85 -8.63
CA ALA A 172 -22.01 21.01 -9.43
C ALA A 172 -21.56 20.84 -10.88
N THR A 173 -22.36 21.33 -11.84
CA THR A 173 -22.04 21.29 -13.27
C THR A 173 -21.86 22.71 -13.83
N SER A 174 -20.94 22.89 -14.79
CA SER A 174 -20.90 24.10 -15.60
C SER A 174 -21.96 24.01 -16.70
N HIS A 175 -23.07 24.74 -16.56
CA HIS A 175 -24.18 24.67 -17.53
C HIS A 175 -23.78 25.18 -18.93
N THR A 176 -23.47 24.25 -19.83
CA THR A 176 -23.39 24.46 -21.28
C THR A 176 -24.25 23.41 -21.99
N GLU A 177 -24.81 23.76 -23.16
CA GLU A 177 -25.59 22.82 -23.98
C GLU A 177 -24.68 21.66 -24.42
N ALA A 178 -24.83 20.50 -23.79
CA ALA A 178 -24.07 19.29 -24.11
C ALA A 178 -24.83 18.42 -25.12
N GLU A 179 -24.11 17.58 -25.87
CA GLU A 179 -24.72 16.54 -26.69
C GLU A 179 -25.55 15.57 -25.83
N ASN A 180 -26.71 15.15 -26.34
CA ASN A 180 -27.68 14.33 -25.57
C ASN A 180 -27.04 13.07 -24.93
N SER A 181 -26.08 12.43 -25.58
CA SER A 181 -25.40 11.23 -25.07
C SER A 181 -24.49 11.49 -23.87
N LEU A 182 -23.92 12.70 -23.76
CA LEU A 182 -22.98 13.07 -22.70
C LEU A 182 -23.73 13.62 -21.47
N VAL A 183 -24.93 14.18 -21.67
CA VAL A 183 -25.85 14.56 -20.58
C VAL A 183 -26.22 13.36 -19.70
N ASP A 184 -26.48 12.20 -20.31
CA ASP A 184 -26.79 10.98 -19.56
C ASP A 184 -25.59 10.50 -18.73
N VAL A 185 -24.37 10.60 -19.27
CA VAL A 185 -23.14 10.26 -18.53
C VAL A 185 -22.95 11.20 -17.35
N GLU A 186 -23.08 12.51 -17.56
CA GLU A 186 -22.98 13.51 -16.49
C GLU A 186 -23.99 13.25 -15.37
N ARG A 187 -25.23 12.92 -15.74
CA ARG A 187 -26.31 12.57 -14.80
C ARG A 187 -25.97 11.31 -14.00
N LEU A 188 -25.49 10.24 -14.65
CA LEU A 188 -25.12 8.99 -13.99
C LEU A 188 -24.00 9.20 -12.97
N ILE A 189 -22.98 10.00 -13.31
CA ILE A 189 -21.86 10.30 -12.40
C ILE A 189 -22.37 11.11 -11.19
N ALA A 190 -23.19 12.14 -11.42
CA ALA A 190 -23.76 12.95 -10.35
C ALA A 190 -24.65 12.13 -9.41
N GLU A 191 -25.54 11.29 -9.96
CA GLU A 191 -26.37 10.36 -9.17
C GLU A 191 -25.49 9.38 -8.38
N GLY A 192 -24.40 8.89 -8.96
CA GLY A 192 -23.45 8.01 -8.28
C GLY A 192 -22.77 8.65 -7.07
N PHE A 193 -22.33 9.92 -7.16
CA PHE A 193 -21.76 10.64 -6.01
C PHE A 193 -22.81 10.96 -4.94
N GLN A 194 -24.07 11.18 -5.32
CA GLN A 194 -25.17 11.38 -4.38
C GLN A 194 -25.53 10.07 -3.65
N GLU A 195 -25.63 8.97 -4.39
CA GLU A 195 -25.97 7.63 -3.85
C GLU A 195 -24.80 6.96 -3.12
N GLY A 196 -23.57 7.33 -3.47
CA GLY A 196 -22.33 6.74 -2.97
C GLY A 196 -21.77 5.64 -3.87
N PHE A 197 -20.46 5.69 -4.12
CA PHE A 197 -19.73 4.63 -4.82
C PHE A 197 -18.99 3.73 -3.85
N HIS A 198 -19.06 2.41 -4.05
CA HIS A 198 -18.04 1.51 -3.56
C HIS A 198 -16.75 1.72 -4.35
N ILE A 199 -15.66 1.96 -3.64
CA ILE A 199 -14.33 2.01 -4.24
C ILE A 199 -13.77 0.59 -4.23
N ARG A 200 -13.48 0.06 -5.41
CA ARG A 200 -12.79 -1.21 -5.59
C ARG A 200 -11.57 -0.99 -6.46
N THR A 201 -10.61 -1.88 -6.34
CA THR A 201 -9.41 -1.87 -7.19
C THR A 201 -9.30 -3.18 -7.92
N ASN A 202 -8.88 -3.07 -9.17
CA ASN A 202 -8.74 -4.19 -10.10
C ASN A 202 -7.54 -3.92 -11.02
N GLU A 203 -7.28 -4.84 -11.94
CA GLU A 203 -6.10 -4.75 -12.81
C GLU A 203 -6.02 -3.44 -13.61
N PRO A 204 -7.12 -2.88 -14.17
CA PRO A 204 -7.05 -1.61 -14.89
C PRO A 204 -6.97 -0.35 -14.01
N GLY A 205 -7.09 -0.48 -12.68
CA GLY A 205 -7.01 0.66 -11.75
C GLY A 205 -8.13 0.66 -10.72
N ILE A 206 -8.92 1.74 -10.69
CA ILE A 206 -9.97 1.97 -9.69
C ILE A 206 -11.34 1.80 -10.33
N LEU A 207 -12.19 0.99 -9.71
CA LEU A 207 -13.58 0.80 -10.07
C LEU A 207 -14.47 1.51 -9.05
N LEU A 208 -15.20 2.53 -9.50
CA LEU A 208 -16.26 3.17 -8.73
C LEU A 208 -17.59 2.52 -9.09
N GLN A 209 -18.23 1.86 -8.13
CA GLN A 209 -19.47 1.12 -8.39
C GLN A 209 -20.60 1.55 -7.45
N SER A 210 -21.69 2.06 -8.01
CA SER A 210 -22.95 2.33 -7.30
C SER A 210 -24.06 1.37 -7.75
N SER A 211 -25.28 1.58 -7.29
CA SER A 211 -26.45 0.79 -7.70
C SER A 211 -26.84 0.98 -9.17
N LYS A 212 -26.44 2.10 -9.77
CA LYS A 212 -26.84 2.53 -11.12
C LYS A 212 -25.69 2.69 -12.10
N VAL A 213 -24.48 2.93 -11.60
CA VAL A 213 -23.33 3.26 -12.46
C VAL A 213 -22.06 2.57 -11.98
N SER A 214 -21.29 2.10 -12.94
CA SER A 214 -19.94 1.57 -12.79
C SER A 214 -18.98 2.44 -13.60
N ILE A 215 -17.91 2.94 -13.00
CA ILE A 215 -16.90 3.79 -13.65
C ILE A 215 -15.54 3.16 -13.43
N GLN A 216 -14.88 2.77 -14.51
CA GLN A 216 -13.49 2.30 -14.47
C GLN A 216 -12.55 3.48 -14.74
N LEU A 217 -11.67 3.71 -13.77
CA LEU A 217 -10.65 4.74 -13.78
C LEU A 217 -9.27 4.09 -13.92
N CYS A 218 -8.42 4.69 -14.76
CA CYS A 218 -7.00 4.36 -14.86
C CYS A 218 -6.19 5.63 -14.56
N ARG A 219 -5.31 5.57 -13.56
CA ARG A 219 -4.52 6.73 -13.15
C ARG A 219 -3.58 7.17 -14.28
N ILE A 220 -3.62 8.45 -14.64
CA ILE A 220 -2.66 9.06 -15.55
C ILE A 220 -1.38 9.33 -14.77
N LEU A 221 -0.30 8.68 -15.17
CA LEU A 221 1.00 8.74 -14.52
C LEU A 221 1.82 9.89 -15.08
N ARG A 222 2.53 10.58 -14.18
CA ARG A 222 3.62 11.50 -14.51
C ARG A 222 4.94 10.86 -14.13
N PRO A 223 6.08 11.30 -14.69
CA PRO A 223 7.39 10.76 -14.35
C PRO A 223 7.68 10.72 -12.84
N CYS A 224 7.28 11.76 -12.10
CA CYS A 224 7.46 11.82 -10.65
C CYS A 224 6.60 10.80 -9.87
N ASP A 225 5.50 10.31 -10.45
CA ASP A 225 4.70 9.24 -9.82
C ASP A 225 5.44 7.89 -9.87
N LEU A 226 6.33 7.71 -10.86
CA LEU A 226 7.13 6.50 -11.06
C LEU A 226 8.48 6.54 -10.30
N GLU A 227 8.98 7.72 -9.94
CA GLU A 227 10.29 7.88 -9.30
C GLU A 227 10.44 6.99 -8.05
N GLY A 228 11.56 6.27 -7.95
CA GLY A 228 11.87 5.41 -6.81
C GLY A 228 12.54 4.10 -7.20
N GLU A 229 12.78 3.28 -6.18
CA GLU A 229 13.34 1.93 -6.30
C GLU A 229 12.23 0.90 -6.09
N TYR A 230 12.23 -0.17 -6.89
CA TYR A 230 11.21 -1.22 -6.90
C TYR A 230 11.85 -2.59 -6.98
N VAL A 231 11.26 -3.55 -6.28
CA VAL A 231 11.60 -4.96 -6.33
C VAL A 231 10.66 -5.68 -7.27
N LEU A 232 11.18 -6.55 -8.14
CA LEU A 232 10.35 -7.42 -8.96
C LEU A 232 9.62 -8.45 -8.07
N LYS A 233 8.29 -8.38 -8.08
CA LYS A 233 7.39 -9.34 -7.43
C LYS A 233 7.19 -10.58 -8.29
N SER A 234 6.86 -10.38 -9.56
CA SER A 234 6.60 -11.45 -10.52
C SER A 234 6.78 -10.97 -11.96
N PHE A 235 7.11 -11.92 -12.83
CA PHE A 235 7.11 -11.75 -14.29
C PHE A 235 6.17 -12.80 -14.89
N ASN A 236 5.20 -12.39 -15.70
CA ASN A 236 4.14 -13.23 -16.25
C ASN A 236 3.45 -14.09 -15.17
N ASP A 237 3.13 -13.43 -14.05
CA ASP A 237 2.51 -14.01 -12.85
C ASP A 237 3.34 -15.14 -12.18
N GLN A 238 4.61 -15.30 -12.56
CA GLN A 238 5.55 -16.23 -11.95
C GLN A 238 6.59 -15.49 -11.10
N ILE A 239 6.93 -16.08 -9.95
CA ILE A 239 8.02 -15.58 -9.10
C ILE A 239 9.34 -16.00 -9.74
N ILE A 240 10.20 -15.04 -10.07
CA ILE A 240 11.50 -15.30 -10.66
C ILE A 240 12.53 -15.48 -9.54
N SER A 241 13.11 -16.67 -9.46
CA SER A 241 14.25 -16.93 -8.58
C SER A 241 15.50 -16.37 -9.23
N SER A 242 16.17 -15.45 -8.56
CA SER A 242 17.41 -14.81 -9.01
C SER A 242 18.43 -14.84 -7.88
N ARG A 243 19.72 -14.80 -8.22
CA ARG A 243 20.81 -14.82 -7.22
C ARG A 243 20.77 -13.58 -6.32
N ASN A 244 20.46 -12.44 -6.93
CA ASN A 244 20.19 -11.18 -6.25
C ASN A 244 18.77 -10.74 -6.59
N GLN A 245 18.12 -10.03 -5.67
CA GLN A 245 16.79 -9.49 -5.92
C GLN A 245 16.79 -8.60 -7.17
N ALA A 246 15.90 -8.90 -8.12
CA ALA A 246 15.72 -8.07 -9.29
C ALA A 246 15.11 -6.71 -8.89
N VAL A 247 15.83 -5.63 -9.18
CA VAL A 247 15.47 -4.27 -8.77
C VAL A 247 15.38 -3.35 -9.98
N VAL A 248 14.36 -2.50 -10.03
CA VAL A 248 14.16 -1.46 -11.03
C VAL A 248 14.17 -0.10 -10.33
N VAL A 249 14.92 0.84 -10.85
CA VAL A 249 15.02 2.22 -10.37
C VAL A 249 14.56 3.15 -11.47
N PHE A 250 13.59 4.00 -11.16
CA PHE A 250 13.16 5.10 -12.01
C PHE A 250 13.61 6.42 -11.40
N LYS A 251 14.18 7.30 -12.22
CA LYS A 251 14.44 8.70 -11.84
C LYS A 251 13.81 9.61 -12.88
N SER A 252 12.91 10.48 -12.46
CA SER A 252 12.32 11.46 -13.36
C SER A 252 13.33 12.53 -13.73
N ASN A 253 13.42 12.85 -15.02
CA ASN A 253 14.18 13.98 -15.55
C ASN A 253 13.22 15.13 -15.95
N GLU A 254 13.74 16.16 -16.63
CA GLU A 254 12.91 17.25 -17.13
C GLU A 254 11.90 16.73 -18.18
N GLY A 255 10.65 17.21 -18.10
CA GLY A 255 9.59 16.82 -19.03
C GLY A 255 9.04 15.41 -18.74
N ASN A 256 8.98 14.58 -19.78
CA ASN A 256 8.42 13.22 -19.75
C ASN A 256 9.49 12.11 -19.73
N GLU A 257 10.77 12.49 -19.62
CA GLU A 257 11.89 11.54 -19.61
C GLU A 257 12.12 10.93 -18.23
N ILE A 258 12.48 9.64 -18.23
CA ILE A 258 12.75 8.84 -17.04
C ILE A 258 14.03 8.04 -17.28
N ASP A 259 15.02 8.22 -16.41
CA ASP A 259 16.17 7.32 -16.35
C ASP A 259 15.75 6.00 -15.72
N ILE A 260 16.13 4.91 -16.37
CA ILE A 260 15.87 3.55 -15.94
C ILE A 260 17.18 2.89 -15.54
N GLY A 261 17.21 2.29 -14.36
CA GLY A 261 18.26 1.39 -13.92
C GLY A 261 17.67 0.06 -13.46
N ILE A 262 17.99 -1.04 -14.12
CA ILE A 262 17.52 -2.38 -13.76
C ILE A 262 18.73 -3.20 -13.34
N THR A 263 18.61 -3.93 -12.23
CA THR A 263 19.62 -4.86 -11.75
C THR A 263 18.98 -6.24 -11.62
N VAL A 264 19.46 -7.20 -12.39
CA VAL A 264 19.12 -8.63 -12.27
C VAL A 264 20.43 -9.39 -12.05
N ALA A 265 20.94 -10.12 -13.04
CA ALA A 265 22.34 -10.55 -13.06
C ALA A 265 23.21 -9.41 -13.60
N ASN A 266 22.72 -8.77 -14.66
CA ASN A 266 23.31 -7.61 -15.28
C ASN A 266 22.70 -6.31 -14.78
N ARG A 267 23.46 -5.24 -14.98
CA ARG A 267 22.97 -3.88 -14.79
C ARG A 267 22.59 -3.30 -16.14
N ILE A 268 21.29 -3.12 -16.34
CA ILE A 268 20.70 -2.51 -17.54
C ILE A 268 20.40 -1.04 -17.23
N ARG A 269 20.71 -0.13 -18.17
CA ARG A 269 20.41 1.30 -18.02
C ARG A 269 20.00 1.92 -19.33
N GLY A 270 19.16 2.94 -19.26
CA GLY A 270 18.80 3.78 -20.40
C GLY A 270 17.80 4.84 -20.00
N THR A 271 17.20 5.48 -20.98
CA THR A 271 16.16 6.49 -20.81
C THR A 271 14.88 6.01 -21.46
N ALA A 272 13.73 6.27 -20.85
CA ALA A 272 12.44 6.10 -21.48
C ALA A 272 11.64 7.40 -21.42
N THR A 273 10.65 7.50 -22.28
CA THR A 273 9.64 8.54 -22.27
C THR A 273 8.32 7.96 -21.77
N LEU A 274 7.62 8.71 -20.92
CA LEU A 274 6.26 8.36 -20.48
C LEU A 274 5.25 9.14 -21.33
N ASN A 275 4.45 8.43 -22.12
CA ASN A 275 3.38 9.03 -22.90
C ASN A 275 2.07 8.25 -22.69
N GLN A 276 1.06 8.92 -22.12
CA GLN A 276 -0.25 8.31 -21.82
C GLN A 276 -0.11 6.95 -21.13
N ASN A 277 0.66 6.90 -20.03
CA ASN A 277 1.01 5.70 -19.27
C ASN A 277 1.90 4.67 -19.97
N VAL A 278 2.28 4.85 -21.23
CA VAL A 278 3.21 3.93 -21.90
C VAL A 278 4.64 4.43 -21.71
N LEU A 279 5.48 3.57 -21.13
CA LEU A 279 6.92 3.76 -21.03
C LEU A 279 7.60 3.13 -22.25
N SER A 280 8.23 3.95 -23.07
CA SER A 280 9.01 3.46 -24.22
C SER A 280 10.38 4.12 -24.33
N SER A 281 11.36 3.36 -24.80
CA SER A 281 12.72 3.80 -25.07
C SER A 281 12.96 3.79 -26.57
N GLU A 282 13.50 4.88 -27.12
CA GLU A 282 13.85 4.96 -28.55
C GLU A 282 15.04 4.06 -28.89
N GLU A 283 16.00 3.95 -27.96
CA GLU A 283 17.17 3.08 -28.09
C GLU A 283 17.05 1.85 -27.17
N PRO A 284 17.63 0.70 -27.54
CA PRO A 284 17.71 -0.44 -26.62
C PRO A 284 18.46 -0.05 -25.33
N LEU A 285 18.02 -0.57 -24.19
CA LEU A 285 18.73 -0.30 -22.94
C LEU A 285 20.09 -0.99 -22.94
N MET A 286 21.08 -0.32 -22.38
CA MET A 286 22.46 -0.79 -22.33
C MET A 286 22.66 -1.73 -21.16
N SER A 287 23.11 -2.96 -21.42
CA SER A 287 23.38 -3.97 -20.41
C SER A 287 24.88 -4.21 -20.20
N THR A 288 25.26 -4.62 -19.00
CA THR A 288 26.55 -5.29 -18.76
C THR A 288 26.54 -6.71 -19.34
N CYS A 289 27.71 -7.30 -19.62
CA CYS A 289 27.81 -8.65 -20.18
C CYS A 289 28.35 -9.65 -19.14
N MET A 290 27.60 -9.87 -18.05
CA MET A 290 27.85 -10.93 -17.07
C MET A 290 26.96 -12.15 -17.36
N GLU A 291 27.46 -13.33 -16.98
CA GLU A 291 26.76 -14.59 -17.17
C GLU A 291 25.64 -14.75 -16.11
N GLY A 292 24.40 -14.62 -16.56
CA GLY A 292 23.16 -14.86 -15.80
C GLY A 292 22.73 -16.33 -15.81
N THR A 293 21.76 -16.71 -14.98
CA THR A 293 20.98 -17.94 -15.25
C THR A 293 20.12 -17.76 -16.51
N GLU A 294 19.49 -18.84 -16.98
CA GLU A 294 18.57 -18.78 -18.11
C GLU A 294 17.36 -17.89 -17.78
N GLU A 295 16.81 -18.01 -16.57
CA GLU A 295 15.68 -17.18 -16.12
C GLU A 295 16.07 -15.70 -15.98
N GLU A 296 17.26 -15.42 -15.43
CA GLU A 296 17.79 -14.05 -15.32
C GLU A 296 17.97 -13.44 -16.72
N SER A 297 18.57 -14.18 -17.66
CA SER A 297 18.80 -13.72 -19.04
C SER A 297 17.49 -13.49 -19.80
N HIS A 298 16.49 -14.37 -19.58
CA HIS A 298 15.16 -14.22 -20.17
C HIS A 298 14.45 -12.96 -19.64
N LEU A 299 14.50 -12.74 -18.32
CA LEU A 299 13.94 -11.55 -17.68
C LEU A 299 14.60 -10.25 -18.19
N GLU A 300 15.93 -10.23 -18.30
CA GLU A 300 16.70 -9.08 -18.84
C GLU A 300 16.34 -8.78 -20.30
N SER A 301 16.16 -9.82 -21.11
CA SER A 301 15.71 -9.68 -22.50
C SER A 301 14.29 -9.13 -22.57
N ALA A 302 13.39 -9.61 -21.71
CA ALA A 302 12.01 -9.15 -21.64
C ALA A 302 11.92 -7.67 -21.25
N PHE A 303 12.75 -7.17 -20.33
CA PHE A 303 12.80 -5.74 -20.02
C PHE A 303 13.22 -4.91 -21.24
N ASN A 304 14.29 -5.30 -21.93
CA ASN A 304 14.74 -4.60 -23.14
C ASN A 304 13.66 -4.52 -24.22
N VAL A 305 13.06 -5.66 -24.55
CA VAL A 305 11.97 -5.76 -25.53
C VAL A 305 10.77 -4.93 -25.07
N GLY A 306 10.40 -5.06 -23.79
CA GLY A 306 9.30 -4.31 -23.19
C GLY A 306 9.46 -2.81 -23.37
N PHE A 307 10.59 -2.23 -22.92
CA PHE A 307 10.82 -0.79 -23.08
C PHE A 307 10.96 -0.37 -24.54
N GLN A 308 11.50 -1.21 -25.43
CA GLN A 308 11.60 -0.89 -26.85
C GLN A 308 10.22 -0.79 -27.53
N TYR A 309 9.28 -1.68 -27.20
CA TYR A 309 7.95 -1.71 -27.80
C TYR A 309 6.88 -0.96 -27.01
N GLY A 310 7.24 -0.45 -25.83
CA GLY A 310 6.32 0.21 -24.92
C GLY A 310 5.76 -0.76 -23.88
N LEU A 311 5.79 -0.32 -22.62
CA LEU A 311 5.12 -0.96 -21.49
C LEU A 311 4.06 -0.01 -20.95
N GLU A 312 2.80 -0.42 -20.97
CA GLU A 312 1.74 0.24 -20.23
C GLU A 312 2.03 0.13 -18.73
N ALA A 313 2.18 1.26 -18.07
CA ALA A 313 2.41 1.38 -16.65
C ALA A 313 1.09 1.66 -15.92
N ILE A 314 0.76 0.78 -14.99
CA ILE A 314 -0.40 0.89 -14.11
C ILE A 314 0.12 0.94 -12.68
N SER A 315 -0.13 2.04 -11.98
CA SER A 315 0.32 2.24 -10.61
C SER A 315 -0.86 2.18 -9.64
N TYR A 316 -0.72 1.38 -8.58
CA TYR A 316 -1.67 1.34 -7.48
C TYR A 316 -0.95 1.14 -6.14
N GLY A 317 -1.12 2.09 -5.22
CA GLY A 317 -0.48 2.04 -3.91
C GLY A 317 1.05 1.98 -4.01
N ASN A 318 1.63 0.89 -3.53
CA ASN A 318 3.07 0.61 -3.62
C ASN A 318 3.42 -0.34 -4.77
N GLU A 319 2.47 -0.73 -5.62
CA GLU A 319 2.69 -1.65 -6.73
C GLU A 319 2.63 -0.91 -8.08
N ILE A 320 3.50 -1.30 -9.00
CA ILE A 320 3.46 -0.88 -10.40
C ILE A 320 3.44 -2.14 -11.26
N THR A 321 2.43 -2.25 -12.12
CA THR A 321 2.42 -3.24 -13.19
C THR A 321 2.91 -2.56 -14.47
N LEU A 322 3.93 -3.13 -15.09
CA LEU A 322 4.37 -2.77 -16.45
C LEU A 322 3.98 -3.92 -17.36
N LYS A 323 3.19 -3.66 -18.41
CA LYS A 323 2.77 -4.75 -19.30
C LYS A 323 2.65 -4.34 -20.74
N ASN A 324 2.78 -5.33 -21.61
CA ASN A 324 2.38 -5.27 -23.01
C ASN A 324 1.95 -6.68 -23.45
N GLN A 325 1.87 -6.92 -24.76
CA GLN A 325 1.49 -8.22 -25.31
C GLN A 325 2.53 -9.33 -25.05
N ASP A 326 3.79 -8.97 -24.78
CA ASP A 326 4.93 -9.90 -24.68
C ASP A 326 5.33 -10.21 -23.23
N GLY A 327 4.93 -9.35 -22.28
CA GLY A 327 5.26 -9.56 -20.87
C GLY A 327 4.47 -8.69 -19.90
N LYS A 328 4.39 -9.16 -18.66
CA LYS A 328 3.81 -8.45 -17.51
C LYS A 328 4.77 -8.51 -16.32
N PHE A 329 5.29 -7.37 -15.92
CA PHE A 329 6.13 -7.19 -14.75
C PHE A 329 5.31 -6.59 -13.63
N VAL A 330 5.33 -7.19 -12.45
CA VAL A 330 4.73 -6.61 -11.25
C VAL A 330 5.86 -6.21 -10.33
N LEU A 331 5.94 -4.92 -10.01
CA LEU A 331 7.01 -4.28 -9.26
C LEU A 331 6.45 -3.72 -7.95
N LEU A 332 7.13 -3.96 -6.84
CA LEU A 332 6.76 -3.42 -5.53
C LEU A 332 7.77 -2.36 -5.10
N ARG A 333 7.29 -1.17 -4.76
CA ARG A 333 8.11 -0.06 -4.30
C ARG A 333 8.88 -0.48 -3.05
N ALA A 334 10.20 -0.38 -3.12
CA ALA A 334 11.08 -0.62 -2.01
C ALA A 334 10.92 0.51 -0.97
N ALA A 335 10.88 0.13 0.30
CA ALA A 335 10.89 1.10 1.39
C ALA A 335 12.27 1.77 1.45
N ALA A 336 12.27 3.11 1.42
CA ALA A 336 13.48 3.88 1.64
C ALA A 336 14.07 3.59 3.03
N VAL A 337 15.39 3.44 3.09
CA VAL A 337 16.13 3.27 4.34
C VAL A 337 17.04 4.48 4.49
N ASP A 338 16.81 5.29 5.52
CA ASP A 338 17.61 6.49 5.85
C ASP A 338 18.97 6.11 6.49
N ALA A 339 19.69 5.20 5.85
CA ALA A 339 21.03 4.79 6.22
C ALA A 339 22.04 5.91 5.92
N LYS A 340 23.09 6.02 6.75
CA LYS A 340 24.11 7.07 6.63
C LYS A 340 25.47 6.52 6.21
N ASN A 341 25.76 5.26 6.54
CA ASN A 341 27.09 4.69 6.37
C ASN A 341 27.16 3.60 5.29
N GLY A 342 26.02 3.23 4.71
CA GLY A 342 25.94 2.35 3.55
C GLY A 342 24.49 2.16 3.09
N GLU A 343 24.25 1.07 2.36
CA GLU A 343 22.91 0.71 1.91
C GLU A 343 22.65 -0.78 2.18
N PRO A 344 21.40 -1.16 2.49
CA PRO A 344 21.04 -2.56 2.63
C PRO A 344 21.14 -3.28 1.28
N THR A 345 21.70 -4.49 1.30
CA THR A 345 21.80 -5.36 0.10
C THR A 345 20.49 -6.09 -0.21
N TYR A 346 19.56 -6.12 0.75
CA TYR A 346 18.21 -6.67 0.58
C TYR A 346 17.18 -5.55 0.66
N LYS A 347 16.23 -5.52 -0.29
CA LYS A 347 15.16 -4.52 -0.31
C LYS A 347 13.84 -5.18 0.09
N GLY A 348 13.05 -4.44 0.85
CA GLY A 348 11.72 -4.85 1.30
C GLY A 348 10.68 -3.77 1.03
N THR A 349 9.41 -4.12 1.13
CA THR A 349 8.28 -3.19 0.99
C THR A 349 8.07 -2.33 2.23
N TYR A 350 8.72 -2.68 3.34
CA TYR A 350 8.64 -1.96 4.60
C TYR A 350 10.00 -1.93 5.30
N SER A 351 10.33 -0.80 5.92
CA SER A 351 11.53 -0.63 6.75
C SER A 351 11.19 0.14 8.03
N SER A 352 11.84 -0.22 9.13
CA SER A 352 11.65 0.45 10.42
C SER A 352 12.93 0.55 11.22
N LYS A 353 13.13 1.70 11.89
CA LYS A 353 14.23 1.95 12.82
C LYS A 353 14.04 1.09 14.08
N CYS A 354 15.06 0.31 14.44
CA CYS A 354 15.03 -0.52 15.64
C CYS A 354 15.30 0.33 16.89
N PHE A 355 16.27 1.25 16.84
CA PHE A 355 16.56 2.21 17.91
C PHE A 355 15.91 3.56 17.62
N LYS A 356 14.61 3.68 17.91
CA LYS A 356 13.80 4.86 17.53
C LYS A 356 14.28 6.19 18.14
N ALA A 357 14.95 6.15 19.29
CA ALA A 357 15.42 7.33 20.02
C ALA A 357 16.86 7.73 19.66
N GLU A 358 17.60 6.89 18.93
CA GLU A 358 19.05 7.05 18.77
C GLU A 358 19.42 7.35 17.32
N GLY A 359 20.08 8.48 17.10
CA GLY A 359 20.69 8.85 15.81
C GLY A 359 19.74 8.67 14.62
N ASN A 360 20.19 7.92 13.62
CA ASN A 360 19.38 7.59 12.44
C ASN A 360 18.56 6.29 12.60
N GLY A 361 18.64 5.61 13.74
CA GLY A 361 18.00 4.32 13.98
C GLY A 361 18.97 3.17 14.24
N LEU A 362 20.26 3.32 13.85
CA LEU A 362 21.41 2.40 13.99
C LEU A 362 21.26 1.02 13.31
N LEU A 363 20.10 0.40 13.47
CA LEU A 363 19.72 -0.90 12.93
C LEU A 363 18.33 -0.77 12.32
N PHE A 364 18.16 -1.31 11.12
CA PHE A 364 16.91 -1.24 10.37
C PHE A 364 16.35 -2.64 10.17
N ARG A 365 15.09 -2.83 10.53
CA ARG A 365 14.33 -4.05 10.19
C ARG A 365 13.69 -3.84 8.82
N ILE A 366 14.03 -4.70 7.87
CA ILE A 366 13.52 -4.69 6.50
C ILE A 366 12.56 -5.88 6.36
N VAL A 367 11.36 -5.62 5.87
CA VAL A 367 10.33 -6.64 5.65
C VAL A 367 9.91 -6.59 4.18
N ASN A 368 10.00 -7.72 3.51
CA ASN A 368 9.38 -7.95 2.21
C ASN A 368 8.12 -8.78 2.43
N GLU A 369 6.96 -8.14 2.33
CA GLU A 369 5.68 -8.79 2.61
C GLU A 369 5.31 -9.85 1.57
N HIS A 370 5.76 -9.68 0.33
CA HIS A 370 5.50 -10.64 -0.75
C HIS A 370 6.33 -11.92 -0.61
N GLU A 371 7.64 -11.78 -0.39
CA GLU A 371 8.52 -12.93 -0.12
C GLU A 371 8.28 -13.53 1.28
N LYS A 372 7.52 -12.81 2.13
CA LYS A 372 7.33 -13.08 3.56
C LYS A 372 8.67 -13.16 4.30
N ARG A 373 9.63 -12.31 3.94
CA ARG A 373 11.00 -12.36 4.45
C ARG A 373 11.35 -11.14 5.27
N TRP A 374 12.14 -11.36 6.31
CA TRP A 374 12.68 -10.33 7.18
C TRP A 374 14.20 -10.34 7.09
N ALA A 375 14.79 -9.16 7.10
CA ALA A 375 16.23 -8.94 7.18
C ALA A 375 16.53 -7.79 8.14
N PHE A 376 17.77 -7.71 8.59
CA PHE A 376 18.27 -6.59 9.38
C PHE A 376 19.49 -5.98 8.73
N TYR A 377 19.52 -4.66 8.64
CA TYR A 377 20.66 -3.89 8.17
C TYR A 377 21.26 -3.06 9.31
N ASN A 378 22.53 -3.29 9.61
CA ASN A 378 23.27 -2.55 10.62
C ASN A 378 24.01 -1.40 9.95
N ASP A 379 23.58 -0.16 10.21
CA ASP A 379 24.19 1.04 9.61
C ASP A 379 25.36 1.57 10.45
N THR A 380 25.75 0.92 11.55
CA THR A 380 26.90 1.37 12.34
C THR A 380 28.22 0.87 11.74
N THR A 381 29.32 1.50 12.14
CA THR A 381 30.69 1.13 11.74
C THR A 381 31.46 0.41 12.84
N ASP A 382 31.05 0.60 14.09
CA ASP A 382 31.78 0.29 15.31
C ASP A 382 31.00 -0.61 16.26
N TYR A 383 29.74 -0.93 15.94
CA TYR A 383 28.92 -1.85 16.72
C TYR A 383 28.48 -3.04 15.90
N ARG A 384 28.63 -4.21 16.50
CA ARG A 384 27.91 -5.41 16.12
C ARG A 384 26.55 -5.42 16.80
N MET A 385 25.51 -5.69 16.03
CA MET A 385 24.13 -5.73 16.53
C MET A 385 23.70 -7.18 16.77
N HIS A 386 23.15 -7.46 17.95
CA HIS A 386 22.53 -8.74 18.28
C HIS A 386 21.02 -8.56 18.30
N VAL A 387 20.32 -9.32 17.46
CA VAL A 387 18.87 -9.29 17.36
C VAL A 387 18.31 -10.58 17.92
N ARG A 388 17.35 -10.46 18.82
CA ARG A 388 16.57 -11.57 19.36
C ARG A 388 15.09 -11.28 19.19
N ALA A 389 14.41 -12.15 18.46
CA ALA A 389 12.97 -12.10 18.27
C ALA A 389 12.29 -13.28 18.94
N THR A 390 11.16 -13.03 19.60
CA THR A 390 10.26 -14.08 20.06
C THR A 390 8.96 -13.97 19.27
N PHE A 391 8.62 -15.01 18.50
CA PHE A 391 7.43 -15.10 17.68
C PHE A 391 6.39 -16.01 18.34
N GLY A 392 5.11 -15.68 18.20
CA GLY A 392 4.04 -16.47 18.80
C GLY A 392 4.03 -17.93 18.29
N ALA A 393 3.58 -18.86 19.12
CA ALA A 393 3.56 -20.30 18.86
C ALA A 393 2.76 -20.73 17.61
N ARG A 394 1.92 -19.83 17.07
CA ARG A 394 1.15 -20.04 15.84
C ARG A 394 1.83 -19.52 14.57
N SER A 395 3.05 -18.98 14.69
CA SER A 395 3.83 -18.54 13.53
C SER A 395 4.27 -19.74 12.70
N LYS A 396 4.30 -19.58 11.38
CA LYS A 396 4.83 -20.58 10.44
C LYS A 396 6.06 -19.98 9.78
N ILE A 397 7.19 -20.11 10.46
CA ILE A 397 8.43 -19.42 10.08
C ILE A 397 9.60 -20.40 10.01
N GLU A 398 10.56 -20.07 9.15
CA GLU A 398 11.85 -20.73 9.00
C GLU A 398 12.96 -19.69 9.13
N THR A 399 14.12 -20.09 9.66
CA THR A 399 15.30 -19.23 9.72
C THR A 399 16.02 -19.17 8.39
N LEU A 400 16.60 -18.01 8.10
CA LEU A 400 17.41 -17.80 6.92
C LEU A 400 18.89 -17.65 7.31
N GLU A 401 19.76 -18.18 6.46
CA GLU A 401 21.22 -17.96 6.50
C GLU A 401 21.84 -18.19 7.89
N LYS A 402 22.31 -17.14 8.55
CA LYS A 402 23.04 -17.19 9.83
C LYS A 402 22.12 -17.13 11.05
N ALA A 403 20.82 -16.95 10.86
CA ALA A 403 19.86 -16.92 11.95
C ALA A 403 19.70 -18.32 12.57
N SER A 404 19.58 -18.36 13.89
CA SER A 404 19.33 -19.60 14.65
C SER A 404 17.97 -19.54 15.31
N MET A 405 17.27 -20.68 15.39
CA MET A 405 15.94 -20.77 15.99
C MET A 405 15.89 -21.86 17.07
N SER A 406 15.24 -21.54 18.17
CA SER A 406 14.87 -22.46 19.25
C SER A 406 13.40 -22.24 19.63
N GLN A 407 12.86 -23.11 20.49
CA GLN A 407 11.55 -22.91 21.10
C GLN A 407 11.69 -22.71 22.60
N ASP A 408 10.88 -21.82 23.17
CA ASP A 408 10.78 -21.67 24.62
C ASP A 408 9.75 -22.63 25.24
N ASP A 409 9.63 -22.60 26.57
CA ASP A 409 8.72 -23.48 27.33
C ASP A 409 7.23 -23.28 26.98
N GLU A 410 6.87 -22.14 26.38
CA GLU A 410 5.51 -21.83 25.92
C GLU A 410 5.28 -22.21 24.45
N GLY A 411 6.27 -22.83 23.80
CA GLY A 411 6.22 -23.21 22.39
C GLY A 411 6.38 -22.03 21.42
N ARG A 412 6.81 -20.85 21.90
CA ARG A 412 7.12 -19.69 21.05
C ARG A 412 8.46 -19.89 20.38
N TYR A 413 8.60 -19.40 19.16
CA TYR A 413 9.86 -19.47 18.43
C TYR A 413 10.77 -18.32 18.85
N VAL A 414 11.99 -18.63 19.30
CA VAL A 414 13.03 -17.65 19.61
C VAL A 414 14.05 -17.70 18.49
N VAL A 415 14.23 -16.59 17.78
CA VAL A 415 15.18 -16.48 16.66
C VAL A 415 16.23 -15.41 16.97
N GLU A 416 17.49 -15.74 16.72
CA GLU A 416 18.64 -14.89 17.02
C GLU A 416 19.56 -14.75 15.81
N VAL A 417 20.06 -13.53 15.57
CA VAL A 417 21.07 -13.24 14.55
C VAL A 417 22.01 -12.13 15.01
N THR A 418 23.26 -12.23 14.62
CA THR A 418 24.28 -11.18 14.78
C THR A 418 24.51 -10.50 13.45
N VAL A 419 24.41 -9.17 13.42
CA VAL A 419 24.57 -8.34 12.22
C VAL A 419 25.83 -7.48 12.37
N GLU A 420 26.81 -7.71 11.50
CA GLU A 420 28.07 -6.97 11.48
C GLU A 420 27.88 -5.52 11.02
N PRO A 421 28.81 -4.60 11.34
CA PRO A 421 28.79 -3.24 10.80
C PRO A 421 28.61 -3.18 9.29
N GLN A 422 27.71 -2.32 8.82
CA GLN A 422 27.39 -2.09 7.39
C GLN A 422 26.94 -3.32 6.60
N THR A 423 26.52 -4.41 7.27
CA THR A 423 26.00 -5.60 6.58
C THR A 423 24.49 -5.74 6.72
N THR A 424 23.91 -6.49 5.78
CA THR A 424 22.53 -6.98 5.87
C THR A 424 22.58 -8.47 6.15
N GLU A 425 21.79 -8.94 7.10
CA GLU A 425 21.63 -10.37 7.38
C GLU A 425 20.16 -10.76 7.24
N MET A 426 19.90 -11.84 6.51
CA MET A 426 18.57 -12.43 6.44
C MET A 426 18.22 -13.06 7.78
N PHE A 427 16.94 -13.01 8.15
CA PHE A 427 16.49 -13.42 9.49
C PHE A 427 15.51 -14.58 9.45
N ILE A 428 14.32 -14.35 8.90
CA ILE A 428 13.26 -15.37 8.81
C ILE A 428 12.50 -15.26 7.49
N GLN A 429 11.85 -16.36 7.12
CA GLN A 429 10.82 -16.41 6.10
C GLN A 429 9.54 -17.05 6.66
N GLY A 430 8.37 -16.50 6.32
CA GLY A 430 7.08 -17.12 6.60
C GLY A 430 6.05 -16.20 7.27
N GLU A 431 5.00 -16.82 7.83
CA GLU A 431 3.86 -16.10 8.42
C GLU A 431 4.07 -15.87 9.92
N VAL A 432 4.25 -14.61 10.28
CA VAL A 432 4.43 -14.17 11.68
C VAL A 432 3.08 -13.97 12.36
N ASN A 433 2.86 -14.64 13.51
CA ASN A 433 1.71 -14.43 14.38
C ASN A 433 2.17 -13.79 15.70
N GLY A 434 2.21 -12.46 15.73
CA GLY A 434 2.69 -11.69 16.88
C GLY A 434 4.19 -11.89 17.15
N PHE A 435 4.87 -10.82 17.57
CA PHE A 435 6.31 -10.89 17.85
C PHE A 435 6.73 -9.86 18.89
N LYS A 436 7.86 -10.14 19.54
CA LYS A 436 8.59 -9.20 20.39
C LYS A 436 10.04 -9.18 19.95
N LEU A 437 10.59 -7.99 19.76
CA LEU A 437 11.99 -7.79 19.38
C LEU A 437 12.80 -7.23 20.54
N GLN A 438 14.02 -7.72 20.67
CA GLN A 438 15.06 -7.23 21.57
C GLN A 438 16.33 -7.06 20.76
N TYR A 439 17.05 -5.97 21.01
CA TYR A 439 18.29 -5.65 20.31
C TYR A 439 19.36 -5.28 21.33
N GLY A 440 20.59 -5.66 21.06
CA GLY A 440 21.77 -5.24 21.81
C GLY A 440 22.86 -4.77 20.86
N ALA A 441 23.61 -3.74 21.25
CA ALA A 441 24.77 -3.26 20.51
C ALA A 441 26.04 -3.60 21.31
N GLN A 442 27.03 -4.19 20.65
CA GLN A 442 28.34 -4.50 21.24
C GLN A 442 29.44 -3.85 20.40
N PRO A 443 30.38 -3.11 21.00
CA PRO A 443 31.54 -2.60 20.29
C PRO A 443 32.30 -3.74 19.58
N VAL A 444 32.79 -3.48 18.36
CA VAL A 444 33.60 -4.42 17.57
C VAL A 444 35.06 -4.40 17.99
#